data_AF-A0A426TJS7-F1
#
_entry.id   AF-A0A426TJS7-F1
#
_cell.length_a   1.000
_cell.length_b   1.000
_cell.length_c   1.000
_cell.angle_alpha   90.00
_cell.angle_beta   90.00
_cell.angle_gamma   90.00
#
_symmetry.space_group_name_H-M   'P 1'
#
loop_
_entity.id
_entity.type
_entity.pdbx_description
1 polymer ?
#
loop_
_entity_poly.entity_id
_entity_poly.type
_entity_poly.pdbx_seq_one_letter_code
_entity_poly.pdbx_strand_id
1 'polypeptide(L)' 'PHELVEHVAWLLYEHRRARNTRWRKLRCFDQALLTLVHLRKNETFAQLGAGFAISQATAWRYVDEALEVLASWAPGLHEA' A
#
# COMPACT_ATOMS: atom_id res chain seq x y z
N PRO A 1 -3.24 8.65 -13.90
CA PRO A 1 -2.84 8.55 -12.47
C PRO A 1 -3.72 7.59 -11.64
N HIS A 2 -5.04 7.58 -11.88
CA HIS A 2 -5.98 6.67 -11.20
C HIS A 2 -5.70 5.19 -11.51
N GLU A 3 -5.36 4.88 -12.75
CA GLU A 3 -5.04 3.52 -13.23
C GLU A 3 -3.93 2.84 -12.40
N LEU A 4 -2.89 3.58 -12.00
CA LEU A 4 -1.82 3.02 -11.16
C LEU A 4 -2.34 2.68 -9.76
N VAL A 5 -3.17 3.54 -9.17
CA VAL A 5 -3.77 3.30 -7.84
C VAL A 5 -4.69 2.08 -7.92
N GLU A 6 -5.50 1.97 -8.98
CA GLU A 6 -6.38 0.82 -9.21
C GLU A 6 -5.60 -0.48 -9.38
N HIS A 7 -4.52 -0.46 -10.16
CA HIS A 7 -3.67 -1.63 -10.34
C HIS A 7 -3.09 -2.13 -9.01
N VAL A 8 -2.50 -1.23 -8.22
CA VAL A 8 -1.95 -1.58 -6.89
C VAL A 8 -3.05 -2.02 -5.93
N ALA A 9 -4.22 -1.38 -5.97
CA ALA A 9 -5.38 -1.76 -5.17
C ALA A 9 -5.86 -3.18 -5.51
N TRP A 10 -5.81 -3.57 -6.78
CA TRP A 10 -6.16 -4.91 -7.22
C TRP A 10 -5.15 -5.96 -6.74
N LEU A 11 -3.84 -5.66 -6.83
CA LEU A 11 -2.81 -6.54 -6.28
C LEU A 11 -2.98 -6.75 -4.76
N LEU A 12 -3.26 -5.67 -4.03
CA LEU A 12 -3.59 -5.74 -2.59
C LEU A 12 -4.84 -6.57 -2.31
N TYR A 13 -5.86 -6.47 -3.16
CA TYR A 13 -7.08 -7.25 -3.04
C TYR A 13 -6.79 -8.76 -3.18
N GLU A 14 -6.08 -9.18 -4.22
CA GLU A 14 -5.71 -10.58 -4.41
C GLU A 14 -4.83 -11.10 -3.28
N HIS A 15 -3.85 -10.31 -2.83
CA HIS A 15 -3.00 -10.66 -1.70
C HIS A 15 -3.80 -10.88 -0.40
N ARG A 16 -4.69 -9.95 -0.04
CA ARG A 16 -5.55 -10.08 1.16
C ARG A 16 -6.50 -11.27 1.04
N ARG A 17 -7.00 -11.57 -0.17
CA ARG A 17 -7.86 -12.72 -0.44
C ARG A 17 -7.11 -14.04 -0.25
N ALA A 18 -5.89 -14.15 -0.79
CA ALA A 18 -5.04 -15.33 -0.65
C ALA A 18 -4.66 -15.61 0.82
N ARG A 19 -4.39 -14.55 1.61
CA ARG A 19 -4.02 -14.67 3.03
C ARG A 19 -5.20 -14.74 4.00
N ASN A 20 -6.43 -14.63 3.49
CA ASN A 20 -7.66 -14.54 4.28
C ASN A 20 -7.65 -13.39 5.32
N THR A 21 -6.92 -12.30 5.05
CA THR A 21 -6.79 -11.11 5.92
C THR A 21 -7.61 -9.94 5.38
N ARG A 22 -8.91 -10.16 5.21
CA ARG A 22 -9.82 -9.21 4.54
C ARG A 22 -10.09 -7.92 5.33
N TRP A 23 -9.98 -7.96 6.66
CA TRP A 23 -10.34 -6.85 7.54
C TRP A 23 -9.15 -5.91 7.81
N ARG A 24 -9.31 -4.65 7.41
CA ARG A 24 -8.34 -3.55 7.58
C ARG A 24 -9.10 -2.24 7.74
N LYS A 25 -8.48 -1.22 8.35
CA LYS A 25 -9.04 0.12 8.53
C LYS A 25 -9.15 0.88 7.21
N LEU A 26 -8.23 0.66 6.28
CA LEU A 26 -8.30 1.19 4.92
C LEU A 26 -8.71 0.12 3.91
N ARG A 27 -9.52 0.53 2.93
CA ARG A 27 -9.80 -0.26 1.72
C ARG A 27 -8.54 -0.36 0.87
N CYS A 28 -8.48 -1.33 -0.04
CA CYS A 28 -7.28 -1.53 -0.88
C CYS A 28 -6.92 -0.28 -1.70
N PHE A 29 -7.93 0.47 -2.19
CA PHE A 29 -7.70 1.72 -2.92
C PHE A 29 -7.02 2.79 -2.04
N ASP A 30 -7.52 2.98 -0.82
CA ASP A 30 -6.98 4.00 0.10
C ASP A 30 -5.56 3.62 0.57
N GLN A 31 -5.28 2.32 0.78
CA GLN A 31 -3.92 1.84 1.07
C GLN A 31 -2.97 2.00 -0.13
N ALA A 32 -3.44 1.72 -1.36
CA ALA A 32 -2.66 1.94 -2.56
C ALA A 32 -2.29 3.42 -2.73
N LEU A 33 -3.27 4.31 -2.53
CA LEU A 33 -3.04 5.75 -2.58
C LEU A 33 -2.04 6.20 -1.50
N LEU A 34 -2.21 5.75 -0.26
CA LEU A 34 -1.29 6.02 0.86
C LEU A 34 0.15 5.62 0.50
N THR A 35 0.32 4.43 -0.06
CA THR A 35 1.63 3.90 -0.46
C THR A 35 2.27 4.72 -1.57
N LEU A 36 1.49 5.06 -2.60
CA LEU A 36 1.99 5.85 -3.73
C LEU A 36 2.32 7.30 -3.33
N VAL A 37 1.60 7.87 -2.36
CA VAL A 37 1.96 9.17 -1.77
C VAL A 37 3.30 9.07 -1.05
N HIS A 38 3.50 8.03 -0.23
CA HIS A 38 4.78 7.79 0.43
C HIS A 38 5.93 7.66 -0.59
N LEU A 39 5.78 6.83 -1.62
CA LEU A 39 6.83 6.61 -2.62
C LEU A 39 7.12 7.85 -3.47
N ARG A 40 6.10 8.67 -3.78
CA ARG A 40 6.27 9.83 -4.64
C ARG A 40 6.79 11.06 -3.91
N LYS A 41 6.38 11.25 -2.66
CA LYS A 41 6.64 12.49 -1.89
C LYS A 41 7.54 12.29 -0.68
N ASN A 42 7.86 11.03 -0.34
CA ASN A 42 8.60 10.67 0.87
C ASN A 42 7.96 11.24 2.15
N GLU A 43 6.63 11.33 2.19
CA GLU A 43 5.89 11.80 3.37
C GLU A 43 6.13 10.85 4.55
N THR A 44 6.30 11.44 5.74
CA THR A 44 6.50 10.66 6.96
C THR A 44 5.25 9.85 7.30
N PHE A 45 5.41 8.71 7.97
CA PHE A 45 4.26 7.90 8.42
C PHE A 45 3.31 8.66 9.37
N ALA A 46 3.81 9.67 10.08
CA ALA A 46 2.97 10.53 10.92
C ALA A 46 2.05 11.42 10.07
N GLN A 47 2.58 12.05 9.02
CA GLN A 47 1.79 12.84 8.07
C GLN A 47 0.78 11.97 7.32
N LEU A 48 1.20 10.79 6.85
CA LEU A 48 0.29 9.83 6.22
C LEU A 48 -0.81 9.36 7.18
N GLY A 49 -0.45 9.07 8.43
CA GLY A 49 -1.43 8.70 9.46
C GLY A 49 -2.49 9.77 9.66
N ALA A 50 -2.07 11.04 9.78
CA ALA A 50 -2.97 12.17 9.88
C ALA A 50 -3.88 12.32 8.65
N GLY A 51 -3.31 12.24 7.43
CA GLY A 51 -4.04 12.41 6.17
C GLY A 51 -5.08 11.31 5.88
N PHE A 52 -4.85 10.09 6.38
CA PHE A 52 -5.74 8.94 6.19
C PHE A 52 -6.53 8.55 7.46
N ALA A 53 -6.48 9.38 8.50
CA ALA A 53 -7.14 9.16 9.79
C ALA A 53 -6.80 7.79 10.44
N ILE A 54 -5.54 7.37 10.35
CA ILE A 54 -5.00 6.14 10.95
C ILE A 54 -3.77 6.44 11.82
N SER A 55 -3.38 5.51 12.70
CA SER A 55 -2.16 5.70 13.50
C SER A 55 -0.91 5.63 12.60
N GLN A 56 0.17 6.28 13.03
CA GLN A 56 1.49 6.19 12.38
C GLN A 56 1.92 4.73 12.19
N ALA A 57 1.76 3.89 13.21
CA ALA A 57 2.09 2.47 13.15
C ALA A 57 1.23 1.72 12.10
N THR A 58 -0.04 2.10 11.93
CA THR A 58 -0.90 1.52 10.90
C THR A 58 -0.48 1.98 9.51
N ALA A 59 -0.11 3.25 9.35
CA ALA A 59 0.42 3.78 8.09
C ALA A 59 1.69 3.04 7.69
N TRP A 60 2.66 2.88 8.59
CA TRP A 60 3.87 2.09 8.35
C TRP A 60 3.53 0.67 7.89
N ARG A 61 2.70 -0.06 8.64
CA ARG A 61 2.32 -1.44 8.30
C ARG A 61 1.62 -1.56 6.94
N TYR A 62 0.86 -0.55 6.54
CA TYR A 62 0.17 -0.53 5.26
C TYR A 62 1.09 -0.22 4.08
N VAL A 63 2.07 0.66 4.27
CA VAL A 63 3.12 0.88 3.27
C VAL A 63 3.96 -0.39 3.12
N ASP A 64 4.39 -0.97 4.23
CA ASP A 64 5.21 -2.19 4.25
C ASP A 64 4.51 -3.37 3.53
N GLU A 65 3.25 -3.66 3.87
CA GLU A 65 2.43 -4.68 3.18
C GLU A 65 2.31 -4.42 1.67
N ALA A 66 2.15 -3.16 1.26
CA ALA A 66 2.04 -2.82 -0.15
C ALA A 66 3.39 -2.94 -0.88
N LEU A 67 4.51 -2.64 -0.21
CA LEU A 67 5.85 -2.85 -0.75
C LEU A 67 6.16 -4.33 -0.94
N GLU A 68 5.80 -5.19 0.02
CA GLU A 68 5.92 -6.65 -0.13
C GLU A 68 5.13 -7.16 -1.35
N VAL A 69 3.88 -6.70 -1.51
CA VAL A 69 3.04 -7.04 -2.66
C VAL A 69 3.69 -6.61 -3.98
N LEU A 70 4.17 -5.37 -4.07
CA LEU A 70 4.83 -4.86 -5.27
C LEU A 70 6.13 -5.61 -5.58
N ALA A 71 6.95 -5.90 -4.58
CA ALA A 71 8.18 -6.67 -4.74
C ALA A 71 7.91 -8.10 -5.22
N SER A 72 6.85 -8.75 -4.72
CA SER A 72 6.46 -10.09 -5.17
C SER A 72 5.94 -10.11 -6.61
N TRP A 73 5.34 -9.02 -7.08
CA TRP A 73 4.82 -8.90 -8.45
C TRP A 73 5.93 -8.63 -9.48
N ALA A 74 6.97 -7.89 -9.08
CA ALA A 74 8.12 -7.56 -9.93
C ALA A 74 9.44 -8.11 -9.37
N PRO A 75 9.63 -9.45 -9.34
CA PRO A 75 10.84 -10.05 -8.76
C PRO A 75 12.13 -9.63 -9.49
N GLY A 76 12.04 -9.38 -10.81
CA GLY A 76 13.18 -8.91 -11.62
C GLY A 76 13.56 -7.45 -11.43
N LEU A 77 12.87 -6.69 -10.56
CA LEU A 77 13.22 -5.29 -10.30
C LEU A 77 14.60 -5.13 -9.64
N HIS A 78 15.08 -6.16 -8.93
CA HIS A 78 16.44 -6.17 -8.36
C HIS A 78 17.52 -6.44 -9.42
N GLU A 79 17.15 -6.89 -10.62
CA GLU A 79 18.06 -7.28 -11.70
C GLU A 79 18.19 -6.21 -12.79
N ALA A 80 17.48 -5.07 -12.68
CA ALA A 80 17.46 -3.97 -13.64
C ALA A 80 18.40 -2.82 -13.25
#